data_AF-A0A7C1KP34-F1
#
_entry.id   AF-A0A7C1KP34-F1
#
_cell.length_a   1.000
_cell.length_b   1.000
_cell.length_c   1.000
_cell.angle_alpha   90.00
_cell.angle_beta   90.00
_cell.angle_gamma   90.00
#
_symmetry.space_group_name_H-M   'P 1'
#
loop_
_entity.id
_entity.type
_entity.pdbx_description
1 polymer ?
#
loop_
_entity_poly.entity_id
_entity_poly.type
_entity_poly.pdbx_seq_one_letter_code
_entity_poly.pdbx_strand_id
1 'polypeptide(L)'
;MGQEVFLSDNSGNRTPGHPNLSDPVLASGQVVTAGSKDTNDSVTVVAGESYAITSLIGHHIFGLATTATAANVIWACPAGQTIVVKIPIGYTALHYQTPSDSRKFVLRKLA
;
A
#
# COMPACT_ATOMS: atom_id res chain seq x y z
N MET A 1 -21.01 -17.84 -19.49
CA MET A 1 -20.19 -16.62 -19.58
C MET A 1 -20.28 -15.95 -18.23
N GLY A 2 -19.15 -15.75 -17.53
CA GLY A 2 -19.16 -15.08 -16.22
C GLY A 2 -19.57 -13.62 -16.38
N GLN A 3 -20.46 -13.13 -15.52
CA GLN A 3 -20.88 -11.73 -15.51
C GLN A 3 -19.70 -10.88 -15.04
N GLU A 4 -19.23 -9.95 -15.87
CA GLU A 4 -18.16 -9.03 -15.50
C GLU A 4 -18.75 -7.88 -14.67
N VAL A 5 -18.16 -7.61 -13.50
CA VAL A 5 -18.56 -6.50 -12.62
C VAL A 5 -17.69 -5.29 -12.96
N PHE A 6 -18.31 -4.17 -13.30
CA PHE A 6 -17.62 -2.92 -13.62
C PHE A 6 -17.85 -1.88 -12.54
N LEU A 7 -16.87 -0.99 -12.35
CA LEU A 7 -17.09 0.27 -11.66
C LEU A 7 -17.82 1.23 -12.61
N SER A 8 -18.91 1.81 -12.14
CA SER A 8 -19.69 2.80 -12.89
C SER A 8 -19.86 4.09 -12.09
N ASP A 9 -19.95 5.23 -12.77
CA ASP A 9 -20.36 6.49 -12.16
C ASP A 9 -21.88 6.51 -11.87
N ASN A 10 -22.35 7.60 -11.26
CA ASN A 10 -23.77 7.76 -10.93
C ASN A 10 -24.69 7.88 -12.16
N SER A 11 -24.13 8.00 -13.37
CA SER A 11 -24.86 8.01 -14.64
C SER A 11 -24.77 6.66 -15.37
N GLY A 12 -24.13 5.66 -14.77
CA GLY A 12 -23.96 4.33 -15.35
C GLY A 12 -22.80 4.22 -16.35
N ASN A 13 -21.99 5.26 -16.54
CA ASN A 13 -20.81 5.18 -17.41
C ASN A 13 -19.70 4.40 -16.71
N ARG A 14 -18.96 3.60 -17.46
CA ARG A 14 -17.80 2.88 -16.93
C ARG A 14 -16.75 3.87 -16.43
N THR A 15 -16.25 3.65 -15.22
CA THR A 15 -15.15 4.42 -14.66
C THR A 15 -13.88 3.57 -14.61
N PRO A 16 -12.69 4.19 -14.77
CA PRO A 16 -11.44 3.48 -14.58
C PRO A 16 -11.31 3.06 -13.10
N GLY A 17 -10.64 1.93 -12.87
CA GLY A 17 -10.30 1.51 -11.51
C GLY A 17 -9.45 2.56 -10.81
N HIS A 18 -9.80 2.89 -9.57
CA HIS A 18 -9.06 3.84 -8.75
C HIS A 18 -8.61 3.17 -7.44
N PRO A 19 -7.38 3.39 -6.95
CA PRO A 19 -6.89 2.79 -5.70
C PRO A 19 -7.79 3.02 -4.48
N ASN A 20 -8.51 4.14 -4.43
CA ASN A 20 -9.48 4.43 -3.36
C ASN A 20 -10.77 3.59 -3.42
N LEU A 21 -11.02 2.88 -4.52
CA LEU A 21 -12.17 2.02 -4.75
C LEU A 21 -11.80 0.53 -4.71
N SER A 22 -10.64 0.20 -4.16
CA SER A 22 -10.15 -1.18 -4.02
C SER A 22 -11.04 -2.00 -3.08
N ASP A 23 -11.23 -3.30 -3.36
CA ASP A 23 -12.01 -4.24 -2.56
C ASP A 23 -11.15 -4.87 -1.43
N PRO A 24 -11.29 -4.41 -0.17
CA PRO A 24 -10.41 -4.83 0.90
C PRO A 24 -10.91 -6.12 1.57
N VAL A 25 -9.98 -7.00 1.94
CA VAL A 25 -10.27 -8.17 2.76
C VAL A 25 -10.60 -7.75 4.19
N LEU A 26 -11.72 -8.25 4.73
CA LEU A 26 -12.15 -7.99 6.10
C LEU A 26 -11.05 -8.31 7.11
N ALA A 27 -10.88 -7.44 8.11
CA ALA A 27 -9.89 -7.58 9.20
C ALA A 27 -8.42 -7.68 8.76
N SER A 28 -8.08 -7.23 7.54
CA SER A 28 -6.69 -7.23 7.03
C SER A 28 -5.91 -5.92 7.27
N GLY A 29 -6.56 -4.94 7.90
CA GLY A 29 -6.00 -3.61 8.09
C GLY A 29 -4.85 -3.58 9.09
N GLN A 30 -3.75 -2.94 8.73
CA GLN A 30 -2.61 -2.66 9.60
C GLN A 30 -2.34 -1.15 9.61
N VAL A 31 -2.26 -0.55 10.80
CA VAL A 31 -1.92 0.86 10.99
C VAL A 31 -0.48 0.93 11.46
N VAL A 32 0.37 1.60 10.68
CA VAL A 32 1.79 1.77 11.01
C VAL A 32 2.02 3.23 11.36
N THR A 33 2.63 3.45 12.52
CA THR A 33 3.04 4.78 13.00
C THR A 33 4.53 4.76 13.27
N ALA A 34 5.26 5.66 12.63
CA ALA A 34 6.69 5.80 12.80
C ALA A 34 6.99 7.22 13.30
N GLY A 35 7.44 7.30 14.55
CA GLY A 35 7.62 8.57 15.25
C GLY A 35 8.83 9.38 14.77
N SER A 36 9.89 8.70 14.33
CA SER A 36 11.18 9.31 14.01
C SER A 36 11.49 9.30 12.53
N LYS A 37 12.23 10.32 12.09
CA LYS A 37 12.94 10.35 10.82
C LYS A 37 13.92 9.17 10.68
N ASP A 38 14.09 8.72 9.45
CA ASP A 38 14.96 7.63 9.00
C ASP A 38 14.66 6.29 9.70
N THR A 39 13.44 6.12 10.21
CA THR A 39 12.94 4.81 10.64
C THR A 39 12.98 3.89 9.42
N ASN A 40 13.67 2.76 9.56
CA ASN A 40 13.74 1.72 8.56
C ASN A 40 13.30 0.42 9.22
N ASP A 41 12.05 0.06 8.97
CA ASP A 41 11.37 -1.04 9.64
C ASP A 41 10.46 -1.73 8.62
N SER A 42 9.73 -2.75 9.04
CA SER A 42 8.93 -3.58 8.16
C SER A 42 7.56 -3.88 8.73
N VAL A 43 6.63 -4.14 7.84
CA VAL A 43 5.32 -4.70 8.15
C VAL A 43 5.19 -6.08 7.52
N THR A 44 4.64 -7.03 8.26
CA THR A 44 4.40 -8.38 7.77
C THR A 44 3.33 -8.36 6.68
N VAL A 45 3.66 -8.94 5.53
CA VAL A 45 2.78 -9.09 4.38
C VAL A 45 2.81 -10.53 3.88
N VAL A 46 1.82 -10.91 3.08
CA VAL A 46 1.76 -12.24 2.49
C VAL A 46 2.31 -12.18 1.07
N ALA A 47 3.23 -13.09 0.76
CA ALA A 47 3.83 -13.20 -0.56
C ALA A 47 2.75 -13.49 -1.61
N GLY A 48 2.82 -12.81 -2.75
CA GLY A 48 1.85 -12.98 -3.83
C GLY A 48 0.53 -12.26 -3.62
N GLU A 49 0.35 -11.48 -2.55
CA GLU A 49 -0.90 -10.77 -2.27
C GLU A 49 -0.84 -9.30 -2.69
N SER A 50 -2.01 -8.74 -3.00
CA SER A 50 -2.17 -7.33 -3.35
C SER A 50 -2.58 -6.52 -2.12
N TYR A 51 -2.07 -5.29 -2.00
CA TYR A 51 -2.40 -4.41 -0.89
C TYR A 51 -2.67 -2.99 -1.37
N ALA A 52 -3.67 -2.34 -0.76
CA ALA A 52 -3.84 -0.89 -0.84
C ALA A 52 -3.13 -0.22 0.35
N ILE A 53 -2.30 0.76 0.04
CA ILE A 53 -1.54 1.55 1.02
C ILE A 53 -2.03 2.99 0.95
N THR A 54 -2.53 3.52 2.05
CA THR A 54 -2.94 4.92 2.18
C THR A 54 -1.99 5.65 3.11
N SER A 55 -1.35 6.71 2.62
CA SER A 55 -0.52 7.57 3.47
C SER A 55 -1.37 8.61 4.18
N LEU A 56 -1.45 8.54 5.51
CA LEU A 56 -2.22 9.48 6.32
C LEU A 56 -1.41 10.73 6.70
N ILE A 57 -0.13 10.56 7.00
CA ILE A 57 0.75 11.67 7.41
C ILE A 57 2.12 11.50 6.73
N GLY A 58 2.48 12.47 5.88
CA GLY A 58 3.74 12.50 5.14
C GLY A 58 3.76 11.58 3.92
N HIS A 59 4.91 11.47 3.26
CA HIS A 59 5.11 10.51 2.17
C HIS A 59 5.89 9.30 2.68
N HIS A 60 5.68 8.15 2.04
CA HIS A 60 6.32 6.89 2.40
C HIS A 60 6.97 6.26 1.18
N ILE A 61 8.08 5.58 1.44
CA ILE A 61 8.84 4.85 0.43
C ILE A 61 8.94 3.40 0.91
N PHE A 62 8.77 2.45 -0.01
CA PHE A 62 8.68 1.03 0.30
C PHE A 62 9.68 0.18 -0.51
N GLY A 63 10.13 -0.91 0.10
CA GLY A 63 11.03 -1.91 -0.48
C GLY A 63 10.76 -3.33 0.03
N LEU A 64 11.47 -4.32 -0.53
CA LEU A 64 11.24 -5.76 -0.24
C LEU A 64 12.46 -6.48 0.36
N ALA A 65 13.68 -6.01 0.13
CA ALA A 65 14.90 -6.82 0.25
C ALA A 65 15.76 -6.55 1.51
N THR A 66 15.14 -6.37 2.70
CA THR A 66 15.76 -6.10 4.04
C THR A 66 15.93 -4.64 4.45
N THR A 67 16.06 -3.71 3.52
CA THR A 67 16.11 -2.27 3.82
C THR A 67 15.52 -1.47 2.66
N ALA A 68 14.76 -0.42 2.96
CA ALA A 68 14.29 0.53 1.95
C ALA A 68 15.41 1.53 1.57
N THR A 69 16.61 1.06 1.25
CA THR A 69 17.70 1.90 0.71
C THR A 69 17.38 2.32 -0.73
N ALA A 70 18.04 3.36 -1.25
CA ALA A 70 17.77 3.90 -2.60
C ALA A 70 17.80 2.85 -3.73
N ALA A 71 18.55 1.76 -3.59
CA ALA A 71 18.60 0.66 -4.56
C ALA A 71 17.42 -0.33 -4.44
N ASN A 72 16.72 -0.30 -3.30
CA ASN A 72 15.64 -1.22 -2.92
C ASN A 72 14.28 -0.50 -2.80
N VAL A 73 14.22 0.80 -3.13
CA VAL A 73 12.98 1.55 -3.26
C VAL A 73 12.24 1.07 -4.50
N ILE A 74 11.09 0.42 -4.29
CA ILE A 74 10.27 -0.13 -5.37
C ILE A 74 8.98 0.70 -5.52
N TRP A 75 8.47 1.28 -4.42
CA TRP A 75 7.24 2.08 -4.45
C TRP A 75 7.35 3.35 -3.61
N ALA A 76 6.61 4.37 -4.03
CA ALA A 76 6.44 5.61 -3.28
C ALA A 76 4.95 5.95 -3.16
N CYS A 77 4.51 6.30 -1.95
CA CYS A 77 3.15 6.75 -1.67
C CYS A 77 3.19 8.21 -1.20
N PRO A 78 2.68 9.15 -2.01
CA PRO A 78 2.60 10.56 -1.61
C PRO A 78 1.66 10.76 -0.41
N ALA A 79 1.81 11.89 0.28
CA ALA A 79 0.94 12.24 1.39
C ALA A 79 -0.53 12.38 0.95
N GLY A 80 -1.44 11.77 1.72
CA GLY A 80 -2.88 11.81 1.45
C GLY A 80 -3.34 10.94 0.28
N GLN A 81 -2.45 10.14 -0.31
CA GLN A 81 -2.77 9.30 -1.46
C GLN A 81 -2.89 7.83 -1.09
N THR A 82 -3.55 7.07 -1.96
CA THR A 82 -3.58 5.60 -1.92
C THR A 82 -2.89 5.03 -3.15
N ILE A 83 -2.02 4.05 -2.95
CA ILE A 83 -1.44 3.23 -4.03
C ILE A 83 -1.83 1.77 -3.85
N VAL A 84 -1.84 1.01 -4.94
CA VAL A 84 -2.00 -0.46 -4.91
C VAL A 84 -0.67 -1.10 -5.30
N VAL A 85 -0.22 -2.06 -4.50
CA VAL A 85 1.02 -2.80 -4.74
C VAL A 85 0.75 -4.30 -4.74
N LYS A 86 1.52 -5.05 -5.53
CA LYS A 86 1.54 -6.51 -5.52
C LYS A 86 2.84 -6.97 -4.88
N ILE A 87 2.75 -7.74 -3.79
CA ILE A 87 3.92 -8.33 -3.14
C ILE A 87 4.40 -9.51 -3.99
N PRO A 88 5.66 -9.50 -4.48
CA PRO A 88 6.18 -10.64 -5.25
C PRO A 88 6.27 -11.92 -4.41
N ILE A 89 6.26 -13.06 -5.09
CA ILE A 89 6.46 -14.37 -4.45
C ILE A 89 7.84 -14.40 -3.78
N GLY A 90 7.91 -14.98 -2.59
CA GLY A 90 9.15 -15.11 -1.81
C GLY A 90 9.41 -13.96 -0.82
N TYR A 91 8.59 -12.90 -0.80
CA TYR A 91 8.71 -11.79 0.14
C TYR A 91 7.54 -11.74 1.12
N THR A 92 7.86 -11.74 2.41
CA THR A 92 6.87 -11.72 3.52
C THR A 92 6.96 -10.46 4.38
N ALA A 93 7.84 -9.52 4.01
CA ALA A 93 8.01 -8.25 4.68
C ALA A 93 7.99 -7.11 3.65
N LEU A 94 7.20 -6.09 3.94
CA LEU A 94 7.24 -4.81 3.23
C LEU A 94 8.02 -3.83 4.10
N HIS A 95 9.21 -3.48 3.66
CA HIS A 95 10.05 -2.49 4.33
C HIS A 95 9.56 -1.10 3.99
N TYR A 96 9.62 -0.19 4.97
CA TYR A 96 9.28 1.21 4.79
C TYR A 96 10.38 2.11 5.37
N GLN A 97 10.60 3.25 4.72
CA GLN A 97 11.44 4.33 5.25
C GLN A 97 10.62 5.59 5.50
N THR A 98 10.91 6.26 6.62
CA THR A 98 10.37 7.59 6.92
C THR A 98 11.41 8.69 6.66
N PRO A 99 11.32 9.48 5.59
CA PRO A 99 12.30 10.55 5.34
C PRO A 99 12.20 11.73 6.32
N SER A 100 11.22 11.72 7.22
CA SER A 100 10.93 12.80 8.19
C SER A 100 10.10 12.26 9.35
N ASP A 101 9.99 13.03 10.43
CA ASP A 101 9.30 12.62 11.66
C ASP A 101 7.78 12.51 11.51
N SER A 102 7.15 11.81 12.46
CA SER A 102 5.70 11.70 12.62
C SER A 102 4.98 11.23 11.36
N ARG A 103 5.23 9.98 10.97
CA ARG A 103 4.69 9.37 9.75
C ARG A 103 3.67 8.30 10.09
N LYS A 104 2.62 8.22 9.27
CA LYS A 104 1.52 7.28 9.48
C LYS A 104 0.96 6.81 8.15
N PHE A 105 0.83 5.51 7.99
CA PHE A 105 0.13 4.90 6.85
C PHE A 105 -0.74 3.73 7.30
N VAL A 106 -1.67 3.35 6.42
CA VAL A 106 -2.54 2.19 6.60
C VAL A 106 -2.35 1.27 5.41
N LEU A 107 -2.20 -0.01 5.70
CA LEU A 107 -2.10 -1.10 4.73
C LEU A 107 -3.36 -1.98 4.84
N ARG A 108 -3.96 -2.37 3.71
CA ARG A 108 -5.13 -3.28 3.65
C ARG A 108 -4.91 -4.30 2.55
N LYS A 109 -5.12 -5.60 2.83
CA LYS A 109 -5.06 -6.65 1.81
C LYS A 109 -6.27 -6.52 0.88
N LEU A 110 -6.09 -6.81 -0.41
CA LEU A 110 -7.14 -6.83 -1.41
C LEU A 110 -7.54 -8.27 -1.77
N ALA A 111 -8.80 -8.46 -2.15
CA ALA A 111 -9.36 -9.75 -2.57
C ALA A 111 -8.94 -10.15 -3.99
#